data_AF-A0A2D6AYZ5-F1
#
_entry.id   AF-A0A2D6AYZ5-F1
#
_cell.length_a   1.000
_cell.length_b   1.000
_cell.length_c   1.000
_cell.angle_alpha   90.00
_cell.angle_beta   90.00
_cell.angle_gamma   90.00
#
_symmetry.space_group_name_H-M   'P 1'
#
loop_
_entity.id
_entity.type
_entity.pdbx_description
1 polymer ?
#
loop_
_entity_poly.entity_id
_entity_poly.type
_entity_poly.pdbx_seq_one_letter_code
_entity_poly.pdbx_strand_id
1 'polypeptide(L)' 'MEKRIIKLPQGGDLEVLLTPNFLEVVRSHFNLNNTIDVDDNHIRLFIYGSTKSALDKSPIVDE' A
#
# COMPACT_ATOMS: atom_id res chain seq x y z
N MET A 1 5.19 12.90 10.05
CA MET A 1 4.43 11.64 9.83
C MET A 1 2.97 12.03 9.74
N GLU A 2 2.28 11.59 8.69
CA GLU A 2 0.88 11.95 8.41
C GLU A 2 0.01 10.69 8.45
N LYS A 3 -1.12 10.72 9.14
CA LYS A 3 -2.13 9.68 9.02
C LYS A 3 -3.06 10.02 7.87
N ARG A 4 -3.31 9.06 6.98
CA ARG A 4 -4.25 9.21 5.86
C ARG A 4 -5.28 8.10 5.88
N ILE A 5 -6.52 8.47 5.59
CA ILE A 5 -7.65 7.54 5.47
C ILE A 5 -7.98 7.39 3.99
N ILE A 6 -7.79 6.19 3.45
CA ILE A 6 -8.03 5.87 2.04
C ILE A 6 -9.29 5.03 1.93
N LYS A 7 -10.27 5.50 1.16
CA LYS A 7 -11.52 4.77 0.92
C LYS A 7 -11.30 3.58 -0.01
N LEU A 8 -11.79 2.41 0.40
CA LEU A 8 -11.69 1.20 -0.41
C LEU A 8 -12.90 1.06 -1.35
N PRO A 9 -12.72 0.49 -2.56
CA PRO A 9 -13.80 0.38 -3.55
C PRO A 9 -15.01 -0.43 -3.09
N GLN A 10 -14.80 -1.43 -2.23
CA GLN A 10 -15.86 -2.30 -1.71
C GLN A 10 -16.45 -1.80 -0.38
N GLY A 11 -16.14 -0.55 0.00
CA GLY A 11 -16.42 -0.01 1.32
C GLY A 11 -15.30 -0.28 2.33
N GLY A 12 -15.35 0.42 3.46
CA GLY A 12 -14.30 0.39 4.48
C GLY A 12 -13.17 1.39 4.22
N ASP A 13 -12.35 1.56 5.26
CA ASP A 13 -11.33 2.59 5.36
C ASP A 13 -9.97 1.94 5.63
N LEU A 14 -8.97 2.32 4.84
CA LEU A 14 -7.58 1.97 5.09
C LEU A 14 -6.91 3.15 5.78
N GLU A 15 -6.65 3.01 7.08
CA GLU A 15 -5.86 3.97 7.84
C GLU A 15 -4.37 3.66 7.67
N VAL A 16 -3.62 4.57 7.05
CA VAL A 16 -2.19 4.40 6.76
C VAL A 16 -1.39 5.52 7.40
N LEU A 17 -0.29 5.16 8.06
CA LEU A 17 0.71 6.12 8.50
C LEU A 17 1.74 6.35 7.39
N LEU A 18 1.68 7.52 6.75
CA LEU A 18 2.60 7.95 5.71
C LEU A 18 3.89 8.46 6.36
N THR A 19 4.80 7.53 6.60
CA THR A 19 6.18 7.85 6.97
C THR A 19 7.01 8.15 5.70
N PRO A 20 8.09 8.95 5.79
CA PRO A 20 8.96 9.21 4.64
C PRO A 20 9.47 7.92 3.99
N ASN A 21 9.92 6.96 4.80
CA ASN A 21 10.39 5.66 4.33
C ASN A 21 9.29 4.87 3.61
N PHE A 22 8.05 4.90 4.11
CA PHE A 22 6.92 4.26 3.41
C PHE A 22 6.68 4.89 2.03
N LEU A 23 6.69 6.22 1.94
CA LEU A 23 6.49 6.93 0.67
C LEU A 23 7.63 6.64 -0.33
N GLU A 24 8.87 6.53 0.15
CA GLU A 24 10.02 6.13 -0.69
C GLU A 24 9.85 4.71 -1.24
N VAL A 25 9.42 3.77 -0.41
CA VAL A 25 9.13 2.39 -0.86
C VAL A 25 8.02 2.35 -1.91
N VAL A 26 6.94 3.10 -1.70
CA VAL A 26 5.84 3.18 -2.69
C VAL A 26 6.32 3.82 -3.99
N ARG A 27 7.11 4.90 -3.94
CA ARG A 27 7.71 5.53 -5.12
C ARG A 27 8.60 4.54 -5.88
N SER A 28 9.47 3.83 -5.18
CA SER A 28 10.36 2.84 -5.77
C SER A 28 9.58 1.70 -6.45
N HIS A 29 8.52 1.21 -5.80
CA HIS A 29 7.68 0.14 -6.34
C HIS A 29 7.00 0.51 -7.68
N PHE A 30 6.53 1.76 -7.80
CA PHE A 30 5.89 2.26 -9.03
C PHE A 30 6.85 3.02 -9.96
N ASN A 31 8.15 3.05 -9.65
CA ASN A 31 9.17 3.80 -10.38
C ASN A 31 8.79 5.29 -10.59
N LEU A 32 8.22 5.92 -9.57
CA LEU A 32 7.80 7.32 -9.60
C LEU A 32 9.02 8.24 -9.43
N ASN A 33 9.10 9.27 -10.28
CA ASN A 33 10.06 10.35 -10.09
C ASN A 33 9.73 11.13 -8.79
N ASN A 34 10.74 11.73 -8.17
CA ASN A 34 10.60 12.55 -6.95
C ASN A 34 9.67 13.76 -7.13
N THR A 35 9.40 14.16 -8.37
CA THR A 35 8.45 15.23 -8.71
C THR A 35 7.00 14.79 -8.78
N ILE A 36 6.72 13.48 -8.85
CA ILE A 36 5.36 12.94 -8.90
C ILE A 36 4.91 12.65 -7.47
N ASP A 37 3.74 13.15 -7.09
CA ASP A 37 3.19 12.87 -5.76
C ASP A 37 2.63 11.45 -5.67
N VAL A 38 2.81 10.85 -4.49
CA VAL A 38 2.19 9.57 -4.16
C VAL A 38 0.73 9.83 -3.78
N ASP A 39 -0.17 9.43 -4.66
CA ASP A 39 -1.61 9.50 -4.42
C ASP A 39 -2.16 8.24 -3.71
N ASP A 40 -3.44 8.31 -3.36
CA ASP A 40 -4.14 7.25 -2.64
C ASP A 40 -4.28 5.96 -3.48
N ASN A 41 -4.28 6.05 -4.81
CA ASN A 41 -4.33 4.87 -5.67
C ASN A 41 -3.02 4.09 -5.62
N HIS A 42 -1.87 4.78 -5.64
CA HIS A 42 -0.57 4.14 -5.46
C HIS A 42 -0.52 3.40 -4.12
N ILE A 43 -0.92 4.06 -3.04
CA ILE A 43 -0.92 3.46 -1.70
C ILE A 43 -1.85 2.24 -1.64
N ARG A 44 -3.08 2.36 -2.17
CA ARG A 44 -4.06 1.26 -2.20
C ARG A 44 -3.55 0.06 -2.99
N LEU A 45 -3.00 0.28 -4.19
CA LEU A 45 -2.50 -0.79 -5.05
C LEU A 45 -1.27 -1.46 -4.43
N PHE A 46 -0.36 -0.69 -3.85
CA PHE A 46 0.82 -1.23 -3.17
C PHE A 46 0.44 -2.15 -2.01
N ILE A 47 -0.45 -1.68 -1.13
CA ILE A 47 -0.89 -2.46 0.03
C ILE A 47 -1.64 -3.71 -0.41
N TYR A 48 -2.57 -3.59 -1.37
CA TYR A 48 -3.30 -4.74 -1.90
C TYR A 48 -2.36 -5.79 -2.51
N GLY A 49 -1.41 -5.37 -3.35
CA GLY A 49 -0.44 -6.27 -3.98
C GLY A 49 0.49 -6.94 -2.96
N SER A 50 0.93 -6.20 -1.94
CA SER A 50 1.78 -6.71 -0.87
C SER A 50 1.05 -7.75 -0.02
N THR A 51 -0.18 -7.46 0.40
CA THR A 51 -1.01 -8.39 1.19
C THR A 51 -1.37 -9.63 0.38
N LYS A 52 -1.77 -9.47 -0.88
CA LYS A 52 -2.07 -10.61 -1.76
C LYS A 52 -0.84 -11.51 -1.93
N SER A 53 0.32 -10.92 -2.20
CA SER A 53 1.58 -11.67 -2.33
C SER A 53 1.97 -12.40 -1.04
N ALA A 54 1.68 -11.83 0.12
CA ALA A 54 1.92 -12.47 1.41
C ALA A 54 0.98 -13.66 1.64
N LEU A 55 -0.31 -13.52 1.29
CA LEU A 55 -1.29 -14.60 1.36
C LEU A 55 -0.97 -15.73 0.38
N ASP A 56 -0.65 -15.41 -0.87
CA ASP A 56 -0.32 -16.39 -1.92
C ASP A 56 0.94 -17.19 -1.57
N LYS A 57 1.86 -16.62 -0.79
CA LYS A 57 3.09 -17.27 -0.32
C LYS A 57 2.95 -17.98 1.02
N SER A 58 1.82 -17.82 1.70
CA SER A 58 1.54 -18.56 2.93
C SER A 58 0.94 -19.90 2.53
N PRO A 59 1.66 -21.04 2.65
CA PRO A 59 1.01 -22.33 2.54
C PRO A 59 -0.04 -22.36 3.66
N ILE A 60 -1.30 -22.42 3.28
CA ILE A 60 -2.35 -22.79 4.24
C ILE A 60 -1.98 -24.22 4.65
N VAL A 61 -1.38 -24.35 5.82
CA VAL A 61 -1.29 -25.64 6.51
C VAL A 61 -2.67 -25.84 7.10
N ASP A 62 -3.53 -26.52 6.35
CA ASP A 62 -4.75 -27.10 6.91
C ASP A 62 -4.30 -28.15 7.95
N GLU A 63 -4.45 -27.83 9.24
CA GLU A 63 -4.34 -28.78 10.36
C GLU A 63 -5.63 -29.59 10.54
#